data_AF-A0A9E0SJS1-F1
#
_entry.id   AF-A0A9E0SJS1-F1
#
_cell.length_a   1.000
_cell.length_b   1.000
_cell.length_c   1.000
_cell.angle_alpha   90.00
_cell.angle_beta   90.00
_cell.angle_gamma   90.00
#
_symmetry.space_group_name_H-M   'P 1'
#
loop_
_entity.id
_entity.type
_entity.pdbx_description
1 polymer ?
#
loop_
_entity_poly.entity_id
_entity_poly.type
_entity_poly.pdbx_seq_one_letter_code
_entity_poly.pdbx_strand_id
1 'polypeptide(L)'
;MSTPSTIIYTLTDEAPALATASLLPIVRTFAKAADIDVQTSDISLAARVMGQFPEALTPEQRVPDNLAELGKLTLKPEANIIKLPNISASVAQLKAAIKELQAKGCKLPEYPENPTTDADKDIRARYNKCIGSAVNPVLREGNSDRRAPRAVKEYARKHPHSMAEWSQASRSHVSHMHHGDFYGGEKSMTLDKARDVKMELITKSGKTIVLKPKVSLQDREVIDSMFMSKKALLAFYEQQIEDARKTGVMFSLHVKATMMKVSHPIVFGHCVRIFYKEAFAKHAKLLAELGVNVNNGMVDLYNKIASLPKSVQDEIKADIHACHEHRPELAMVDSGKGITNFHSPNDVIVDASMPAMIRNGGKMYGADGRLKDVKAVMPESTFARIYQEMINFCKWHGAFDPKTMGTVPNVGLMAQQAEEYG
;
A
#
# COMPACT_ATOMS: atom_id res chain seq x y z
N MET A 1 -43.37 17.57 7.45
CA MET A 1 -42.87 16.67 6.38
C MET A 1 -41.59 16.07 6.90
N SER A 2 -41.48 14.75 6.99
CA SER A 2 -40.24 14.08 7.37
C SER A 2 -39.18 14.36 6.32
N THR A 3 -37.98 14.76 6.73
CA THR A 3 -36.83 14.82 5.82
C THR A 3 -36.58 13.41 5.27
N PRO A 4 -36.52 13.21 3.95
CA PRO A 4 -36.26 11.90 3.37
C PRO A 4 -34.94 11.33 3.91
N SER A 5 -34.89 10.04 4.20
CA SER A 5 -33.64 9.39 4.61
C SER A 5 -32.69 9.37 3.41
N THR A 6 -31.47 9.87 3.58
CA THR A 6 -30.47 9.92 2.52
C THR A 6 -29.42 8.82 2.69
N ILE A 7 -29.10 8.11 1.61
CA ILE A 7 -27.93 7.25 1.48
C ILE A 7 -26.92 7.94 0.58
N ILE A 8 -25.67 8.04 1.04
CA ILE A 8 -24.56 8.49 0.21
C ILE A 8 -23.88 7.28 -0.43
N TYR A 9 -23.87 7.24 -1.76
CA TYR A 9 -23.22 6.21 -2.56
C TYR A 9 -21.91 6.76 -3.15
N THR A 10 -20.77 6.20 -2.76
CA THR A 10 -19.48 6.74 -3.23
C THR A 10 -19.21 6.36 -4.69
N LEU A 11 -18.83 7.35 -5.52
CA LEU A 11 -18.22 7.10 -6.82
C LEU A 11 -16.71 6.97 -6.63
N THR A 12 -16.12 5.91 -7.18
CA THR A 12 -14.74 5.53 -6.92
C THR A 12 -13.99 5.30 -8.24
N ASP A 13 -13.03 4.39 -8.26
CA ASP A 13 -12.13 4.17 -9.38
C ASP A 13 -12.33 2.78 -10.00
N GLU A 14 -11.78 2.57 -11.20
CA GLU A 14 -11.58 1.27 -11.84
C GLU A 14 -12.85 0.38 -11.91
N ALA A 15 -12.74 -0.91 -11.56
CA ALA A 15 -13.85 -1.86 -11.69
C ALA A 15 -15.08 -1.49 -10.83
N PRO A 16 -14.95 -1.08 -9.56
CA PRO A 16 -16.09 -0.59 -8.78
C PRO A 16 -16.83 0.59 -9.41
N ALA A 17 -16.12 1.51 -10.08
CA ALA A 17 -16.75 2.62 -10.80
C ALA A 17 -17.60 2.13 -11.98
N LEU A 18 -17.07 1.18 -12.77
CA LEU A 18 -17.81 0.55 -13.87
C LEU A 18 -19.04 -0.21 -13.37
N ALA A 19 -18.91 -0.97 -12.29
CA ALA A 19 -20.05 -1.67 -11.68
C ALA A 19 -21.12 -0.69 -11.17
N THR A 20 -20.70 0.45 -10.62
CA THR A 20 -21.61 1.49 -10.15
C THR A 20 -22.44 2.09 -11.27
N ALA A 21 -21.86 2.28 -12.47
CA ALA A 21 -22.59 2.80 -13.62
C ALA A 21 -23.80 1.91 -14.02
N SER A 22 -23.70 0.60 -13.78
CA SER A 22 -24.80 -0.36 -14.02
C SER A 22 -25.75 -0.49 -12.81
N LEU A 23 -25.20 -0.62 -11.61
CA LEU A 23 -25.98 -0.97 -10.42
C LEU A 23 -26.70 0.23 -9.78
N LEU A 24 -26.12 1.42 -9.80
CA LEU A 24 -26.68 2.59 -9.12
C LEU A 24 -28.08 3.00 -9.63
N PRO A 25 -28.38 2.99 -10.95
CA PRO A 25 -29.74 3.24 -11.43
C PRO A 25 -30.78 2.26 -10.86
N ILE A 26 -30.41 0.99 -10.70
CA ILE A 26 -31.26 -0.05 -10.11
C ILE A 26 -31.49 0.27 -8.62
N VAL A 27 -30.42 0.54 -7.87
CA VAL A 27 -30.50 0.89 -6.44
C VAL A 27 -31.41 2.11 -6.22
N ARG A 28 -31.24 3.17 -7.02
CA ARG A 28 -32.09 4.38 -6.97
C ARG A 28 -33.56 4.07 -7.21
N THR A 29 -33.86 3.23 -8.21
CA THR A 29 -35.24 2.86 -8.56
C THR A 29 -35.93 2.14 -7.41
N PHE A 30 -35.27 1.17 -6.79
CA PHE A 30 -35.83 0.43 -5.66
C PHE A 30 -35.90 1.26 -4.37
N ALA A 31 -34.87 2.07 -4.08
CA ALA A 31 -34.84 2.94 -2.90
C ALA A 31 -35.95 4.00 -2.93
N LYS A 32 -36.26 4.54 -4.11
CA LYS A 32 -37.34 5.52 -4.30
C LYS A 32 -38.71 4.99 -3.86
N ALA A 33 -38.97 3.70 -4.02
CA ALA A 33 -40.23 3.09 -3.56
C ALA A 33 -40.42 3.16 -2.03
N ALA A 34 -39.34 3.39 -1.28
CA ALA A 34 -39.33 3.57 0.17
C ALA A 34 -39.05 5.01 0.62
N ASP A 35 -39.14 5.99 -0.28
CA ASP A 35 -38.83 7.41 -0.02
C ASP A 35 -37.40 7.65 0.52
N ILE A 36 -36.44 6.85 0.00
CA ILE A 36 -35.01 6.97 0.31
C ILE A 36 -34.31 7.68 -0.84
N ASP A 37 -33.67 8.81 -0.54
CA ASP A 37 -32.84 9.53 -1.50
C ASP A 37 -31.44 8.90 -1.56
N VAL A 38 -30.93 8.66 -2.77
CA VAL A 38 -29.59 8.07 -2.99
C VAL A 38 -28.73 9.06 -3.74
N GLN A 39 -27.97 9.83 -2.96
CA GLN A 39 -27.04 10.84 -3.45
C GLN A 39 -25.66 10.24 -3.71
N THR A 40 -24.91 10.85 -4.61
CA THR A 40 -23.56 10.39 -4.96
C THR A 40 -22.52 11.35 -4.44
N SER A 41 -21.40 10.81 -3.98
CA SER A 41 -20.23 11.59 -3.60
C SER A 41 -19.00 11.03 -4.32
N ASP A 42 -18.40 11.83 -5.21
CA ASP A 42 -17.23 11.40 -5.97
C ASP A 42 -15.95 11.56 -5.16
N ILE A 43 -15.32 10.43 -4.86
CA ILE A 43 -14.05 10.32 -4.13
C ILE A 43 -12.97 9.60 -4.95
N SER A 44 -13.17 9.51 -6.27
CA SER A 44 -12.16 9.01 -7.21
C SER A 44 -10.85 9.79 -7.08
N LEU A 45 -9.74 9.19 -7.52
CA LEU A 45 -8.44 9.86 -7.56
C LEU A 45 -8.51 11.16 -8.37
N ALA A 46 -9.20 11.14 -9.50
CA ALA A 46 -9.37 12.31 -10.35
C ALA A 46 -10.12 13.44 -9.64
N ALA A 47 -11.27 13.15 -9.03
CA ALA A 47 -12.06 14.15 -8.30
C ALA A 47 -11.29 14.75 -7.11
N ARG A 48 -10.57 13.91 -6.35
CA ARG A 48 -9.73 14.38 -5.24
C ARG A 48 -8.58 15.25 -5.72
N VAL A 49 -7.94 14.92 -6.83
CA VAL A 49 -6.90 15.75 -7.45
C VAL A 49 -7.48 17.09 -7.90
N MET A 50 -8.64 17.11 -8.55
CA MET A 50 -9.27 18.35 -9.01
C MET A 50 -9.72 19.24 -7.84
N GLY A 51 -10.32 18.67 -6.79
CA GLY A 51 -10.64 19.39 -5.55
C GLY A 51 -9.40 19.93 -4.83
N GLN A 52 -8.25 19.29 -5.08
CA GLN A 52 -6.88 19.79 -4.88
C GLN A 52 -6.67 21.22 -5.33
N PHE A 53 -7.07 21.57 -6.55
CA PHE A 53 -6.56 22.74 -7.28
C PHE A 53 -7.69 23.53 -7.98
N PRO A 54 -8.70 24.02 -7.24
CA PRO A 54 -9.82 24.75 -7.85
C PRO A 54 -9.38 26.02 -8.59
N GLU A 55 -8.26 26.62 -8.21
CA GLU A 55 -7.66 27.78 -8.86
C GLU A 55 -7.02 27.46 -10.23
N ALA A 56 -6.68 26.20 -10.48
CA ALA A 56 -6.13 25.72 -11.74
C ALA A 56 -7.21 25.28 -12.75
N LEU A 57 -8.49 25.39 -12.36
CA LEU A 57 -9.65 24.89 -13.10
C LEU A 57 -10.58 26.03 -13.50
N THR A 58 -11.25 25.88 -14.66
CA THR A 58 -12.35 26.78 -15.04
C THR A 58 -13.56 26.57 -14.11
N PRO A 59 -14.48 27.54 -13.99
CA PRO A 59 -15.67 27.38 -13.15
C PRO A 59 -16.46 26.08 -13.39
N GLU A 60 -16.53 25.63 -14.64
CA GLU A 60 -17.25 24.41 -15.06
C GLU A 60 -16.48 23.13 -14.73
N GLN A 61 -15.16 23.21 -14.61
CA GLN A 61 -14.29 22.09 -14.25
C GLN A 61 -14.19 21.92 -12.73
N ARG A 62 -14.55 22.93 -11.93
CA ARG A 62 -14.42 22.85 -10.48
C ARG A 62 -15.35 21.80 -9.89
N VAL A 63 -14.77 20.94 -9.06
CA VAL A 63 -15.50 19.96 -8.26
C VAL A 63 -15.34 20.30 -6.77
N PRO A 64 -16.37 20.06 -5.94
CA PRO A 64 -16.26 20.21 -4.50
C PRO A 64 -15.26 19.23 -3.89
N ASP A 65 -14.71 19.58 -2.71
CA ASP A 65 -13.93 18.63 -1.90
C ASP A 65 -14.87 17.69 -1.14
N ASN A 66 -15.44 16.76 -1.90
CA ASN A 66 -16.39 15.76 -1.41
C ASN A 66 -15.82 14.92 -0.25
N LEU A 67 -14.50 14.66 -0.22
CA LEU A 67 -13.90 13.87 0.86
C LEU A 67 -13.94 14.64 2.19
N ALA A 68 -13.67 15.95 2.16
CA ALA A 68 -13.81 16.80 3.32
C ALA A 68 -15.27 16.90 3.79
N GLU A 69 -16.23 16.96 2.86
CA GLU A 69 -17.67 16.96 3.19
C GLU A 69 -18.11 15.64 3.83
N LEU A 70 -17.70 14.49 3.27
CA LEU A 70 -17.97 13.19 3.87
C LEU A 70 -17.34 13.03 5.26
N GLY A 71 -16.13 13.55 5.47
CA GLY A 71 -15.49 13.54 6.79
C GLY A 71 -16.23 14.38 7.83
N LYS A 72 -16.97 15.42 7.42
CA LYS A 72 -17.88 16.14 8.33
C LYS A 72 -19.15 15.35 8.57
N LEU A 73 -19.66 14.66 7.54
CA LEU A 73 -20.87 13.85 7.65
C LEU A 73 -20.67 12.68 8.61
N THR A 74 -19.50 12.02 8.63
CA THR A 74 -19.22 10.87 9.51
C THR A 74 -19.30 11.20 11.01
N LEU A 75 -19.23 12.48 11.37
CA LEU A 75 -19.39 12.96 12.75
C LEU A 75 -20.86 13.25 13.11
N LYS A 76 -21.80 13.02 12.19
CA LYS A 76 -23.23 13.25 12.39
C LYS A 76 -24.00 11.94 12.53
N PRO A 77 -24.99 11.86 13.43
CA PRO A 77 -25.75 10.63 13.65
C PRO A 77 -26.58 10.20 12.43
N GLU A 78 -26.93 11.11 11.53
CA GLU A 78 -27.65 10.81 10.29
C GLU A 78 -26.78 10.19 9.17
N ALA A 79 -25.48 10.02 9.38
CA ALA A 79 -24.58 9.50 8.35
C ALA A 79 -24.95 8.08 7.91
N ASN A 80 -25.29 7.92 6.63
CA ASN A 80 -25.50 6.63 6.00
C ASN A 80 -24.73 6.56 4.68
N ILE A 81 -23.58 5.88 4.70
CA ILE A 81 -22.60 5.90 3.60
C ILE A 81 -22.34 4.46 3.11
N ILE A 82 -22.59 4.23 1.82
CA ILE A 82 -22.15 3.03 1.11
C ILE A 82 -20.81 3.34 0.46
N LYS A 83 -19.73 2.83 1.07
CA LYS A 83 -18.35 3.02 0.62
C LYS A 83 -17.86 1.85 -0.23
N LEU A 84 -17.57 2.12 -1.50
CA LEU A 84 -16.98 1.15 -2.44
C LEU A 84 -15.44 1.20 -2.39
N PRO A 85 -14.71 0.16 -2.83
CA PRO A 85 -13.25 0.21 -2.93
C PRO A 85 -12.77 1.35 -3.84
N ASN A 86 -11.69 2.03 -3.44
CA ASN A 86 -11.08 3.14 -4.18
C ASN A 86 -9.55 3.02 -4.20
N ILE A 87 -8.90 3.72 -5.12
CA ILE A 87 -7.44 3.73 -5.25
C ILE A 87 -6.79 4.42 -4.05
N SER A 88 -5.81 3.75 -3.43
CA SER A 88 -4.80 4.37 -2.57
C SER A 88 -3.53 4.61 -3.41
N ALA A 89 -3.42 5.78 -4.02
CA ALA A 89 -2.55 6.00 -5.18
C ALA A 89 -1.05 5.95 -4.84
N SER A 90 -0.25 5.28 -5.68
CA SER A 90 1.20 5.59 -5.78
C SER A 90 1.43 6.97 -6.39
N VAL A 91 2.66 7.44 -6.29
CA VAL A 91 3.16 8.57 -7.08
C VAL A 91 2.98 8.32 -8.59
N ALA A 92 3.21 7.10 -9.07
CA ALA A 92 3.05 6.77 -10.49
C ALA A 92 1.58 6.88 -10.95
N GLN A 93 0.64 6.34 -10.16
CA GLN A 93 -0.80 6.46 -10.44
C GLN A 93 -1.27 7.91 -10.37
N LEU A 94 -0.78 8.69 -9.39
CA LEU A 94 -1.06 10.12 -9.30
C LEU A 94 -0.62 10.84 -10.58
N LYS A 95 0.62 10.64 -11.03
CA LYS A 95 1.15 11.26 -12.25
C LYS A 95 0.36 10.88 -13.49
N ALA A 96 -0.06 9.62 -13.60
CA ALA A 96 -0.91 9.18 -14.70
C ALA A 96 -2.26 9.92 -14.69
N ALA A 97 -2.89 10.05 -13.52
CA ALA A 97 -4.15 10.80 -13.37
C ALA A 97 -3.99 12.29 -13.70
N ILE A 98 -2.91 12.94 -13.25
CA ILE A 98 -2.60 14.34 -13.59
C ILE A 98 -2.47 14.50 -15.10
N LYS A 99 -1.69 13.64 -15.75
CA LYS A 99 -1.48 13.67 -17.21
C LYS A 99 -2.78 13.48 -17.98
N GLU A 100 -3.64 12.55 -17.54
CA GLU A 100 -4.94 12.34 -18.16
C GLU A 100 -5.86 13.56 -18.02
N LEU A 101 -5.89 14.17 -16.84
CA LEU A 101 -6.67 15.39 -16.58
C LEU A 101 -6.17 16.60 -17.38
N GLN A 102 -4.85 16.75 -17.50
CA GLN A 102 -4.23 17.77 -18.35
C GLN A 102 -4.57 17.58 -19.82
N ALA A 103 -4.55 16.34 -20.33
CA ALA A 103 -4.99 16.03 -21.69
C ALA A 103 -6.48 16.36 -21.92
N LYS A 104 -7.29 16.35 -20.85
CA LYS A 104 -8.70 16.80 -20.85
C LYS A 104 -8.87 18.31 -20.61
N GLY A 105 -7.78 19.08 -20.60
CA GLY A 105 -7.80 20.55 -20.52
C GLY A 105 -7.78 21.14 -19.10
N CYS A 106 -7.57 20.33 -18.06
CA CYS A 106 -7.37 20.84 -16.69
C CYS A 106 -5.93 21.35 -16.53
N LYS A 107 -5.73 22.63 -16.18
CA LYS A 107 -4.37 23.24 -16.10
C LYS A 107 -3.65 22.91 -14.78
N LEU A 108 -3.69 21.65 -14.36
CA LEU A 108 -3.11 21.17 -13.11
C LEU A 108 -1.58 21.23 -13.15
N PRO A 109 -0.92 21.63 -12.04
CA PRO A 109 0.54 21.61 -11.96
C PRO A 109 1.09 20.18 -11.96
N GLU A 110 2.30 20.00 -12.48
CA GLU A 110 3.01 18.72 -12.38
C GLU A 110 3.29 18.34 -10.92
N TYR A 111 3.46 17.04 -10.64
CA TYR A 111 3.90 16.58 -9.33
C TYR A 111 5.42 16.76 -9.16
N PRO A 112 5.89 17.61 -8.22
CA PRO A 112 7.31 17.88 -8.06
C PRO A 112 8.00 16.79 -7.23
N GLU A 113 8.76 15.93 -7.91
CA GLU A 113 9.50 14.83 -7.26
C GLU A 113 10.58 15.34 -6.31
N ASN A 114 11.25 16.43 -6.65
CA ASN A 114 12.32 17.07 -5.90
C ASN A 114 12.01 18.57 -5.73
N PRO A 115 11.11 18.94 -4.79
CA PRO A 115 10.68 20.32 -4.62
C PRO A 115 11.85 21.17 -4.09
N THR A 116 12.20 22.23 -4.82
CA THR A 116 13.28 23.16 -4.44
C THR A 116 12.73 24.52 -4.03
N THR A 117 11.57 24.90 -4.57
CA THR A 117 10.89 26.16 -4.26
C THR A 117 9.76 25.97 -3.25
N ASP A 118 9.32 27.04 -2.60
CA ASP A 118 8.17 26.97 -1.68
C ASP A 118 6.86 26.67 -2.42
N ALA A 119 6.73 27.11 -3.67
CA ALA A 119 5.61 26.74 -4.55
C ALA A 119 5.59 25.21 -4.80
N ASP A 120 6.75 24.59 -5.11
CA ASP A 120 6.82 23.14 -5.29
C ASP A 120 6.47 22.39 -4.01
N LYS A 121 6.90 22.91 -2.85
CA LYS A 121 6.57 22.31 -1.55
C LYS A 121 5.07 22.36 -1.27
N ASP A 122 4.40 23.47 -1.59
CA ASP A 122 2.94 23.59 -1.47
C ASP A 122 2.20 22.63 -2.39
N ILE A 123 2.56 22.62 -3.69
CA ILE A 123 1.98 21.70 -4.68
C ILE A 123 2.14 20.25 -4.23
N ARG A 124 3.34 19.88 -3.77
CA ARG A 124 3.60 18.54 -3.23
C ARG A 124 2.75 18.24 -2.01
N ALA A 125 2.64 19.18 -1.07
CA ALA A 125 1.85 19.00 0.14
C ALA A 125 0.36 18.76 -0.18
N ARG A 126 -0.18 19.45 -1.18
CA ARG A 126 -1.57 19.26 -1.66
C ARG A 126 -1.73 17.90 -2.33
N TYR A 127 -0.85 17.51 -3.25
CA TYR A 127 -0.87 16.19 -3.85
C TYR A 127 -0.66 15.06 -2.83
N ASN A 128 0.11 15.30 -1.76
CA ASN A 128 0.31 14.33 -0.68
C ASN A 128 -0.98 13.98 0.08
N LYS A 129 -2.03 14.81 -0.04
CA LYS A 129 -3.38 14.49 0.46
C LYS A 129 -4.16 13.56 -0.46
N CYS A 130 -3.69 13.34 -1.69
CA CYS A 130 -4.33 12.47 -2.67
C CYS A 130 -3.66 11.10 -2.82
N ILE A 131 -2.41 10.96 -2.36
CA ILE A 131 -1.63 9.70 -2.43
C ILE A 131 -1.84 8.82 -1.20
N GLY A 132 -1.58 7.53 -1.35
CA GLY A 132 -1.75 6.54 -0.31
C GLY A 132 -3.21 6.42 0.15
N SER A 133 -3.43 5.92 1.37
CA SER A 133 -4.78 5.73 1.90
C SER A 133 -5.39 7.05 2.40
N ALA A 134 -5.74 7.94 1.49
CA ALA A 134 -6.29 9.26 1.83
C ALA A 134 -7.75 9.22 2.32
N VAL A 135 -8.54 8.27 1.80
CA VAL A 135 -10.00 8.24 2.04
C VAL A 135 -10.35 7.53 3.36
N ASN A 136 -9.79 6.35 3.60
CA ASN A 136 -10.20 5.51 4.73
C ASN A 136 -9.98 6.20 6.10
N PRO A 137 -8.85 6.89 6.37
CA PRO A 137 -8.63 7.59 7.64
C PRO A 137 -9.60 8.76 7.89
N VAL A 138 -10.28 9.26 6.86
CA VAL A 138 -11.30 10.32 6.99
C VAL A 138 -12.68 9.73 7.23
N LEU A 139 -12.98 8.56 6.65
CA LEU A 139 -14.33 7.97 6.73
C LEU A 139 -14.52 7.04 7.95
N ARG A 140 -13.44 6.55 8.55
CA ARG A 140 -13.46 5.56 9.64
C ARG A 140 -13.54 6.25 11.01
N GLU A 141 -14.69 6.82 11.32
CA GLU A 141 -15.01 7.40 12.64
C GLU A 141 -15.66 6.38 13.60
N GLY A 142 -15.43 5.10 13.34
CA GLY A 142 -15.90 3.98 14.14
C GLY A 142 -15.03 2.75 13.93
N ASN A 143 -15.17 1.76 14.81
CA ASN A 143 -14.44 0.50 14.72
C ASN A 143 -15.02 -0.45 13.67
N SER A 144 -14.27 -1.49 13.31
CA SER A 144 -14.65 -2.43 12.26
C SER A 144 -15.39 -3.64 12.82
N ASP A 145 -16.60 -3.92 12.34
CA ASP A 145 -17.19 -5.28 12.33
C ASP A 145 -17.01 -5.86 10.92
N ARG A 146 -16.16 -6.89 10.78
CA ARG A 146 -15.94 -7.55 9.50
C ARG A 146 -16.12 -9.06 9.64
N ARG A 147 -17.07 -9.60 8.89
CA ARG A 147 -17.43 -11.02 8.90
C ARG A 147 -18.04 -11.47 7.58
N ALA A 148 -17.85 -12.74 7.24
CA ALA A 148 -18.53 -13.35 6.11
C ALA A 148 -20.01 -13.60 6.48
N PRO A 149 -21.00 -13.14 5.69
CA PRO A 149 -22.39 -13.49 5.93
C PRO A 149 -22.62 -15.00 5.83
N ARG A 150 -23.55 -15.53 6.64
CA ARG A 150 -23.87 -16.97 6.66
C ARG A 150 -24.17 -17.52 5.26
N ALA A 151 -24.97 -16.81 4.46
CA ALA A 151 -25.31 -17.22 3.10
C ALA A 151 -24.07 -17.41 2.22
N VAL A 152 -23.09 -16.51 2.32
CA VAL A 152 -21.81 -16.61 1.59
C VAL A 152 -20.98 -17.79 2.09
N LYS A 153 -20.96 -18.04 3.41
CA LYS A 153 -20.26 -19.20 3.99
C LYS A 153 -20.88 -20.53 3.53
N GLU A 154 -22.21 -20.66 3.56
CA GLU A 154 -22.88 -21.87 3.06
C GLU A 154 -22.66 -22.08 1.57
N TYR A 155 -22.65 -20.98 0.79
CA TYR A 155 -22.30 -21.05 -0.63
C TYR A 155 -20.89 -21.59 -0.83
N ALA A 156 -19.90 -21.09 -0.08
CA ALA A 156 -18.52 -21.57 -0.14
C ALA A 156 -18.36 -23.04 0.28
N ARG A 157 -19.21 -23.55 1.18
CA ARG A 157 -19.23 -24.98 1.54
C ARG A 157 -19.78 -25.85 0.41
N LYS A 158 -20.84 -25.40 -0.26
CA LYS A 158 -21.45 -26.10 -1.40
C LYS A 158 -20.59 -26.01 -2.67
N HIS A 159 -19.89 -24.90 -2.84
CA HIS A 159 -19.06 -24.58 -4.00
C HIS A 159 -17.65 -24.22 -3.51
N PRO A 160 -16.88 -25.21 -3.03
CA PRO A 160 -15.53 -24.96 -2.52
C PRO A 160 -14.65 -24.40 -3.63
N HIS A 161 -13.97 -23.29 -3.34
CA HIS A 161 -12.97 -22.74 -4.22
C HIS A 161 -11.69 -23.56 -4.16
N SER A 162 -10.84 -23.44 -5.18
CA SER A 162 -9.57 -24.15 -5.23
C SER A 162 -8.67 -23.77 -4.05
N MET A 163 -8.10 -24.79 -3.42
CA MET A 163 -7.05 -24.70 -2.41
C MET A 163 -5.94 -25.64 -2.86
N ALA A 164 -4.72 -25.13 -3.07
CA ALA A 164 -3.63 -25.97 -3.49
C ALA A 164 -3.11 -26.80 -2.31
N GLU A 165 -2.60 -27.99 -2.61
CA GLU A 165 -2.04 -28.88 -1.60
C GLU A 165 -0.82 -28.27 -0.91
N TRP A 166 -0.68 -28.57 0.38
CA TRP A 166 0.48 -28.22 1.17
C TRP A 166 1.33 -29.46 1.42
N SER A 167 2.60 -29.39 1.02
CA SER A 167 3.58 -30.43 1.33
C SER A 167 4.21 -30.16 2.70
N GLN A 168 4.32 -31.19 3.54
CA GLN A 168 5.10 -31.15 4.78
C GLN A 168 6.57 -30.82 4.53
N ALA A 169 7.09 -31.17 3.34
CA ALA A 169 8.44 -30.87 2.91
C ALA A 169 8.58 -29.48 2.26
N SER A 170 7.51 -28.67 2.24
CA SER A 170 7.57 -27.31 1.69
C SER A 170 8.65 -26.50 2.38
N ARG A 171 9.43 -25.80 1.57
CA ARG A 171 10.55 -24.96 2.00
C ARG A 171 10.12 -23.52 2.21
N SER A 172 8.86 -23.19 1.91
CA SER A 172 8.33 -21.84 2.03
C SER A 172 8.28 -21.38 3.48
N HIS A 173 8.69 -20.14 3.74
CA HIS A 173 8.72 -19.57 5.08
C HIS A 173 8.71 -18.05 4.99
N VAL A 174 8.30 -17.42 6.08
CA VAL A 174 8.51 -16.01 6.34
C VAL A 174 9.92 -15.79 6.85
N SER A 175 10.55 -14.72 6.36
CA SER A 175 11.76 -14.16 6.98
C SER A 175 11.48 -12.74 7.43
N HIS A 176 11.75 -12.45 8.70
CA HIS A 176 11.62 -11.11 9.30
C HIS A 176 12.87 -10.77 10.11
N MET A 177 13.04 -9.48 10.46
CA MET A 177 14.16 -9.06 11.31
C MET A 177 13.97 -9.60 12.74
N HIS A 178 15.09 -9.85 13.43
CA HIS A 178 15.10 -10.29 14.83
C HIS A 178 15.62 -9.21 15.79
N HIS A 179 16.09 -8.07 15.25
CA HIS A 179 16.50 -6.90 16.00
C HIS A 179 16.53 -5.68 15.07
N GLY A 180 16.40 -4.48 15.65
CA GLY A 180 16.56 -3.22 14.92
C GLY A 180 15.44 -2.90 13.94
N ASP A 181 14.32 -3.60 14.02
CA ASP A 181 13.03 -3.26 13.39
C ASP A 181 12.16 -2.43 14.36
N PHE A 182 10.96 -2.04 13.94
CA PHE A 182 10.08 -1.23 14.79
C PHE A 182 9.70 -1.97 16.07
N TYR A 183 9.34 -3.26 15.98
CA TYR A 183 9.03 -4.09 17.13
C TYR A 183 10.13 -4.10 18.20
N GLY A 184 11.39 -4.30 17.81
CA GLY A 184 12.50 -4.35 18.76
C GLY A 184 12.86 -2.99 19.38
N GLY A 185 12.38 -1.87 18.81
CA GLY A 185 12.69 -0.52 19.24
C GLY A 185 11.52 0.25 19.84
N GLU A 186 10.33 -0.36 19.92
CA GLU A 186 9.11 0.30 20.37
C GLU A 186 9.16 0.69 21.85
N LYS A 187 8.62 1.88 22.15
CA LYS A 187 8.30 2.35 23.49
C LYS A 187 6.91 2.94 23.47
N SER A 188 6.11 2.59 24.46
CA SER A 188 4.72 3.02 24.61
C SER A 188 4.50 3.72 25.94
N MET A 189 3.56 4.66 25.99
CA MET A 189 3.00 5.16 27.23
C MET A 189 1.55 5.62 27.06
N THR A 190 0.79 5.59 28.17
CA THR A 190 -0.53 6.21 28.27
C THR A 190 -0.43 7.54 29.00
N LEU A 191 -1.05 8.58 28.47
CA LEU A 191 -1.06 9.89 29.12
C LEU A 191 -1.94 9.91 30.36
N ASP A 192 -1.57 10.76 31.32
CA ASP A 192 -2.30 11.07 32.56
C ASP A 192 -3.20 12.31 32.45
N LYS A 193 -3.01 13.09 31.38
CA LYS A 193 -3.77 14.28 31.00
C LYS A 193 -3.42 14.69 29.56
N ALA A 194 -4.27 15.53 28.97
CA ALA A 194 -4.01 16.13 27.65
C ALA A 194 -2.71 16.94 27.62
N ARG A 195 -1.95 16.84 26.52
CA ARG A 195 -0.63 17.48 26.34
C ARG A 195 -0.41 17.90 24.89
N ASP A 196 0.24 19.04 24.71
CA ASP A 196 0.87 19.38 23.43
C ASP A 196 2.32 18.91 23.46
N VAL A 197 2.70 18.07 22.51
CA VAL A 197 4.06 17.52 22.39
C VAL A 197 4.73 17.97 21.09
N LYS A 198 6.05 17.88 21.06
CA LYS A 198 6.90 18.20 19.90
C LYS A 198 7.82 17.03 19.61
N MET A 199 8.03 16.71 18.34
CA MET A 199 9.01 15.71 17.92
C MET A 199 10.30 16.40 17.48
N GLU A 200 11.41 16.14 18.15
CA GLU A 200 12.72 16.71 17.82
C GLU A 200 13.83 15.66 17.81
N LEU A 201 14.81 15.88 16.94
CA LEU A 201 16.04 15.12 16.87
C LEU A 201 17.18 15.98 17.40
N ILE A 202 17.79 15.55 18.51
CA ILE A 202 19.04 16.11 19.01
C ILE A 202 20.18 15.36 18.31
N THR A 203 20.94 16.06 17.47
CA THR A 203 22.06 15.45 16.75
C THR A 203 23.27 15.24 17.66
N LYS A 204 24.23 14.40 17.22
CA LYS A 204 25.51 14.23 17.92
C LYS A 204 26.32 15.53 18.09
N SER A 205 26.06 16.55 17.28
CA SER A 205 26.68 17.87 17.39
C SER A 205 25.97 18.78 18.39
N GLY A 206 24.92 18.31 19.07
CA GLY A 206 24.08 19.11 19.97
C GLY A 206 23.06 20.00 19.26
N LYS A 207 22.92 19.92 17.92
CA LYS A 207 21.92 20.69 17.17
C LYS A 207 20.54 20.04 17.33
N THR A 208 19.54 20.84 17.65
CA THR A 208 18.13 20.39 17.68
C THR A 208 17.47 20.62 16.32
N ILE A 209 16.90 19.58 15.75
CA ILE A 209 16.09 19.63 14.53
C ILE A 209 14.64 19.30 14.91
N VAL A 210 13.74 20.26 14.72
CA VAL A 210 12.31 20.04 14.95
C VAL A 210 11.73 19.28 13.75
N LEU A 211 11.25 18.07 13.99
CA LEU A 211 10.62 17.22 12.96
C LEU A 211 9.14 17.52 12.84
N LYS A 212 8.46 17.68 13.98
CA LYS A 212 7.04 18.07 14.04
C LYS A 212 6.86 19.05 15.21
N PRO A 213 6.47 20.32 14.95
CA PRO A 213 6.49 21.37 15.96
C PRO A 213 5.41 21.18 17.05
N LYS A 214 4.27 20.58 16.69
CA LYS A 214 3.15 20.36 17.60
C LYS A 214 2.36 19.11 17.21
N VAL A 215 2.02 18.31 18.22
CA VAL A 215 1.02 17.24 18.20
C VAL A 215 0.18 17.41 19.47
N SER A 216 -1.13 17.57 19.31
CA SER A 216 -2.05 17.71 20.45
C SER A 216 -2.59 16.34 20.79
N LEU A 217 -2.38 15.92 22.04
CA LEU A 217 -2.76 14.62 22.56
C LEU A 217 -3.82 14.78 23.66
N GLN A 218 -4.74 13.83 23.73
CA GLN A 218 -5.87 13.81 24.65
C GLN A 218 -5.48 13.23 26.02
N ASP A 219 -6.36 13.42 27.00
CA ASP A 219 -6.26 12.65 28.25
C ASP A 219 -6.42 11.16 27.95
N ARG A 220 -5.61 10.32 28.59
CA ARG A 220 -5.56 8.85 28.41
C ARG A 220 -5.21 8.36 27.00
N GLU A 221 -4.75 9.23 26.11
CA GLU A 221 -4.25 8.79 24.80
C GLU A 221 -3.01 7.90 24.96
N VAL A 222 -2.95 6.83 24.18
CA VAL A 222 -1.77 5.95 24.08
C VAL A 222 -0.91 6.47 22.94
N ILE A 223 0.39 6.61 23.20
CA ILE A 223 1.36 7.02 22.19
C ILE A 223 2.56 6.09 22.18
N ASP A 224 3.08 5.86 20.98
CA ASP A 224 4.19 4.96 20.74
C ASP A 224 5.29 5.67 19.95
N SER A 225 6.54 5.28 20.22
CA SER A 225 7.69 5.71 19.44
C SER A 225 8.56 4.50 19.14
N MET A 226 8.88 4.35 17.86
CA MET A 226 9.61 3.21 17.31
C MET A 226 10.54 3.68 16.20
N PHE A 227 11.59 2.92 15.91
CA PHE A 227 12.49 3.20 14.80
C PHE A 227 12.99 1.91 14.15
N MET A 228 13.21 1.94 12.84
CA MET A 228 13.88 0.87 12.11
C MET A 228 15.31 1.30 11.77
N SER A 229 16.28 0.50 12.22
CA SER A 229 17.70 0.70 11.92
C SER A 229 17.99 0.34 10.46
N LYS A 230 18.33 1.35 9.65
CA LYS A 230 18.80 1.14 8.27
C LYS A 230 19.96 0.13 8.21
N LYS A 231 20.91 0.19 9.15
CA LYS A 231 22.05 -0.75 9.16
C LYS A 231 21.58 -2.19 9.35
N ALA A 232 20.67 -2.42 10.30
CA ALA A 232 20.12 -3.75 10.55
C ALA A 232 19.29 -4.24 9.35
N LEU A 233 18.47 -3.38 8.75
CA LEU A 233 17.66 -3.70 7.57
C LEU A 233 18.52 -4.13 6.37
N LEU A 234 19.59 -3.39 6.06
CA LEU A 234 20.47 -3.72 4.93
C LEU A 234 21.23 -5.04 5.17
N ALA A 235 21.71 -5.27 6.40
CA ALA A 235 22.36 -6.52 6.77
C ALA A 235 21.39 -7.71 6.67
N PHE A 236 20.15 -7.52 7.15
CA PHE A 236 19.08 -8.50 7.02
C PHE A 236 18.80 -8.83 5.55
N TYR A 237 18.62 -7.84 4.68
CA TYR A 237 18.37 -8.10 3.26
C TYR A 237 19.50 -8.87 2.58
N GLU A 238 20.76 -8.47 2.78
CA GLU A 238 21.88 -9.21 2.19
C GLU A 238 21.91 -10.66 2.69
N GLN A 239 21.68 -10.88 3.98
CA GLN A 239 21.60 -12.22 4.56
C GLN A 239 20.46 -13.05 3.95
N GLN A 240 19.25 -12.50 3.86
CA GLN A 240 18.09 -13.24 3.37
C GLN A 240 18.14 -13.52 1.86
N ILE A 241 18.70 -12.59 1.08
CA ILE A 241 18.96 -12.77 -0.34
C ILE A 241 19.99 -13.88 -0.55
N GLU A 242 21.08 -13.87 0.21
CA GLU A 242 22.11 -14.91 0.12
C GLU A 242 21.62 -16.27 0.60
N ASP A 243 20.82 -16.32 1.66
CA ASP A 243 20.19 -17.56 2.12
C ASP A 243 19.24 -18.13 1.06
N ALA A 244 18.37 -17.30 0.47
CA ALA A 244 17.51 -17.73 -0.64
C ALA A 244 18.32 -18.28 -1.83
N ARG A 245 19.46 -17.66 -2.15
CA ARG A 245 20.35 -18.13 -3.22
C ARG A 245 20.97 -19.48 -2.90
N LYS A 246 21.57 -19.63 -1.71
CA LYS A 246 22.23 -20.88 -1.26
C LYS A 246 21.23 -22.03 -1.15
N THR A 247 20.03 -21.73 -0.66
CA THR A 247 18.98 -22.74 -0.52
C THR A 247 18.25 -22.99 -1.84
N GLY A 248 18.30 -22.09 -2.82
CA GLY A 248 17.56 -22.24 -4.08
C GLY A 248 16.03 -22.10 -3.88
N VAL A 249 15.61 -21.35 -2.86
CA VAL A 249 14.21 -20.96 -2.66
C VAL A 249 14.01 -19.58 -3.27
N MET A 250 12.89 -19.38 -3.97
CA MET A 250 12.60 -18.10 -4.62
C MET A 250 12.47 -16.98 -3.58
N PHE A 251 12.97 -15.80 -3.88
CA PHE A 251 12.86 -14.61 -3.03
C PHE A 251 11.59 -13.82 -3.35
N SER A 252 10.92 -13.31 -2.32
CA SER A 252 9.82 -12.37 -2.45
C SER A 252 9.82 -11.36 -1.31
N LEU A 253 9.32 -10.16 -1.56
CA LEU A 253 9.17 -9.07 -0.62
C LEU A 253 7.69 -8.70 -0.48
N HIS A 254 7.21 -8.72 0.75
CA HIS A 254 5.83 -8.41 1.10
C HIS A 254 5.80 -7.23 2.05
N VAL A 255 5.33 -6.09 1.55
CA VAL A 255 5.19 -4.85 2.33
C VAL A 255 3.86 -4.17 1.97
N LYS A 256 3.57 -3.03 2.61
CA LYS A 256 2.32 -2.27 2.38
C LYS A 256 2.63 -0.82 1.99
N ALA A 257 3.28 -0.62 0.85
CA ALA A 257 3.85 0.67 0.45
C ALA A 257 2.81 1.78 0.17
N THR A 258 1.58 1.42 -0.21
CA THR A 258 0.48 2.37 -0.42
C THR A 258 -0.04 2.98 0.87
N MET A 259 -0.27 2.14 1.89
CA MET A 259 -0.82 2.57 3.16
C MET A 259 0.26 3.25 3.99
N MET A 260 1.41 2.58 4.14
CA MET A 260 2.58 3.09 4.83
C MET A 260 3.41 4.01 3.92
N LYS A 261 2.79 5.10 3.47
CA LYS A 261 3.24 5.97 2.36
C LYS A 261 4.63 6.58 2.52
N VAL A 262 5.19 6.57 3.73
CA VAL A 262 6.55 7.08 4.02
C VAL A 262 7.54 5.94 4.26
N SER A 263 7.25 5.06 5.22
CA SER A 263 8.22 4.06 5.68
C SER A 263 8.45 2.94 4.66
N HIS A 264 7.39 2.34 4.14
CA HIS A 264 7.52 1.14 3.31
C HIS A 264 8.12 1.37 1.91
N PRO A 265 7.93 2.50 1.22
CA PRO A 265 8.70 2.82 0.02
C PRO A 265 10.22 2.87 0.27
N ILE A 266 10.67 3.34 1.45
CA ILE A 266 12.09 3.34 1.83
C ILE A 266 12.59 1.91 2.07
N VAL A 267 11.81 1.12 2.83
CA VAL A 267 12.11 -0.31 3.09
C VAL A 267 12.21 -1.11 1.79
N PHE A 268 11.30 -0.86 0.85
CA PHE A 268 11.29 -1.47 -0.47
C PHE A 268 12.51 -1.05 -1.31
N GLY A 269 12.77 0.26 -1.42
CA GLY A 269 13.88 0.77 -2.20
C GLY A 269 15.25 0.29 -1.71
N HIS A 270 15.40 0.06 -0.40
CA HIS A 270 16.60 -0.58 0.16
C HIS A 270 16.76 -2.03 -0.31
N CYS A 271 15.69 -2.82 -0.36
CA CYS A 271 15.74 -4.18 -0.89
C CYS A 271 16.18 -4.19 -2.36
N VAL A 272 15.59 -3.32 -3.19
CA VAL A 272 15.93 -3.21 -4.62
C VAL A 272 17.40 -2.87 -4.82
N ARG A 273 17.92 -1.86 -4.11
CA ARG A 273 19.33 -1.46 -4.22
C ARG A 273 20.30 -2.55 -3.76
N ILE A 274 19.93 -3.34 -2.73
CA ILE A 274 20.76 -4.46 -2.29
C ILE A 274 20.73 -5.61 -3.30
N PHE A 275 19.57 -5.94 -3.85
CA PHE A 275 19.43 -6.99 -4.85
C PHE A 275 20.28 -6.69 -6.09
N TYR A 276 20.17 -5.48 -6.64
CA TYR A 276 20.89 -5.02 -7.84
C TYR A 276 22.17 -4.23 -7.54
N LYS A 277 22.83 -4.48 -6.40
CA LYS A 277 23.91 -3.61 -5.88
C LYS A 277 25.05 -3.36 -6.86
N GLU A 278 25.40 -4.35 -7.69
CA GLU A 278 26.51 -4.27 -8.65
C GLU A 278 26.19 -3.30 -9.78
N ALA A 279 25.01 -3.43 -10.40
CA ALA A 279 24.53 -2.51 -11.42
C ALA A 279 24.37 -1.07 -10.87
N PHE A 280 23.84 -0.93 -9.66
CA PHE A 280 23.71 0.39 -9.00
C PHE A 280 25.06 1.03 -8.69
N ALA A 281 26.07 0.25 -8.32
CA ALA A 281 27.42 0.74 -8.08
C ALA A 281 28.09 1.20 -9.39
N LYS A 282 27.98 0.40 -10.46
CA LYS A 282 28.54 0.71 -11.79
C LYS A 282 27.93 1.98 -12.39
N HIS A 283 26.61 2.15 -12.28
CA HIS A 283 25.87 3.25 -12.91
C HIS A 283 25.52 4.41 -11.97
N ALA A 284 26.12 4.45 -10.77
CA ALA A 284 25.69 5.34 -9.69
C ALA A 284 25.56 6.82 -10.10
N LYS A 285 26.56 7.35 -10.80
CA LYS A 285 26.59 8.76 -11.24
C LYS A 285 25.45 9.07 -12.21
N LEU A 286 25.30 8.25 -13.24
CA LEU A 286 24.27 8.43 -14.27
C LEU A 286 22.86 8.29 -13.69
N LEU A 287 22.64 7.28 -12.84
CA LEU A 287 21.33 7.09 -12.19
C LEU A 287 20.98 8.26 -11.26
N ALA A 288 21.97 8.87 -10.60
CA ALA A 288 21.77 10.07 -9.78
C ALA A 288 21.44 11.30 -10.63
N GLU A 289 22.14 11.52 -11.75
CA GLU A 289 21.88 12.62 -12.69
C GLU A 289 20.47 12.53 -13.30
N LEU A 290 20.00 11.31 -13.59
CA LEU A 290 18.63 11.05 -14.06
C LEU A 290 17.57 11.16 -12.96
N GLY A 291 17.97 11.27 -11.70
CA GLY A 291 17.07 11.32 -10.57
C GLY A 291 16.29 10.01 -10.35
N VAL A 292 16.91 8.86 -10.60
CA VAL A 292 16.27 7.55 -10.40
C VAL A 292 15.96 7.30 -8.92
N ASN A 293 14.71 6.98 -8.63
CA ASN A 293 14.22 6.69 -7.30
C ASN A 293 13.51 5.33 -7.22
N VAL A 294 14.28 4.28 -6.94
CA VAL A 294 13.73 2.92 -6.78
C VAL A 294 12.87 2.68 -5.55
N ASN A 295 12.66 3.69 -4.69
CA ASN A 295 11.57 3.63 -3.71
C ASN A 295 10.20 3.58 -4.43
N ASN A 296 10.15 4.04 -5.69
CA ASN A 296 9.00 3.95 -6.59
C ASN A 296 8.99 2.67 -7.45
N GLY A 297 9.94 1.74 -7.28
CA GLY A 297 10.05 0.54 -8.13
C GLY A 297 11.11 0.61 -9.22
N MET A 298 11.44 -0.54 -9.80
CA MET A 298 12.30 -0.63 -10.99
C MET A 298 11.66 0.01 -12.22
N VAL A 299 10.33 0.16 -12.25
CA VAL A 299 9.61 0.93 -13.28
C VAL A 299 10.12 2.37 -13.39
N ASP A 300 10.51 2.99 -12.27
CA ASP A 300 11.08 4.33 -12.25
C ASP A 300 12.42 4.36 -13.01
N LEU A 301 13.31 3.41 -12.72
CA LEU A 301 14.57 3.25 -13.45
C LEU A 301 14.32 3.07 -14.94
N TYR A 302 13.44 2.14 -15.33
CA TYR A 302 13.18 1.86 -16.75
C TYR A 302 12.60 3.06 -17.50
N ASN A 303 11.73 3.85 -16.85
CA ASN A 303 11.18 5.07 -17.42
C ASN A 303 12.24 6.16 -17.60
N LYS A 304 13.12 6.36 -16.60
CA LYS A 304 14.15 7.40 -16.64
C LYS A 304 15.28 7.09 -17.64
N ILE A 305 15.66 5.82 -17.80
CA ILE A 305 16.67 5.46 -18.81
C ILE A 305 16.14 5.52 -20.24
N ALA A 306 14.81 5.55 -20.45
CA ALA A 306 14.21 5.55 -21.79
C ALA A 306 14.60 6.79 -22.63
N SER A 307 15.02 7.89 -21.99
CA SER A 307 15.52 9.10 -22.67
C SER A 307 17.00 9.02 -23.09
N LEU A 308 17.72 7.98 -22.70
CA LEU A 308 19.15 7.80 -23.03
C LEU A 308 19.35 7.18 -24.43
N PRO A 309 20.56 7.25 -25.00
CA PRO A 309 20.92 6.47 -26.18
C PRO A 309 20.71 4.97 -25.95
N LYS A 310 20.24 4.27 -26.99
CA LYS A 310 19.88 2.84 -26.93
C LYS A 310 21.02 1.95 -26.42
N SER A 311 22.26 2.21 -26.82
CA SER A 311 23.44 1.49 -26.35
C SER A 311 23.61 1.55 -24.82
N VAL A 312 23.43 2.73 -24.23
CA VAL A 312 23.53 2.93 -22.78
C VAL A 312 22.36 2.27 -22.06
N GLN A 313 21.14 2.34 -22.63
CA GLN A 313 19.99 1.64 -22.07
C GLN A 313 20.22 0.13 -22.01
N ASP A 314 20.75 -0.44 -23.09
CA ASP A 314 20.96 -1.87 -23.22
C ASP A 314 22.10 -2.33 -22.30
N GLU A 315 23.16 -1.53 -22.11
CA GLU A 315 24.20 -1.79 -21.10
C GLU A 315 23.61 -1.86 -19.68
N ILE A 316 22.83 -0.85 -19.27
CA ILE A 316 22.19 -0.82 -17.95
C ILE A 316 21.27 -2.04 -17.76
N LYS A 317 20.47 -2.38 -18.78
CA LYS A 317 19.57 -3.54 -18.73
C LYS A 317 20.34 -4.85 -18.63
N ALA A 318 21.46 -4.98 -19.36
CA ALA A 318 22.33 -6.15 -19.29
C ALA A 318 22.95 -6.30 -17.89
N ASP A 319 23.45 -5.23 -17.28
CA ASP A 319 24.03 -5.28 -15.94
C ASP A 319 22.98 -5.60 -14.86
N ILE A 320 21.75 -5.10 -15.01
CA ILE A 320 20.62 -5.49 -14.15
C ILE A 320 20.29 -6.98 -14.31
N HIS A 321 20.31 -7.50 -15.54
CA HIS A 321 20.09 -8.92 -15.79
C HIS A 321 21.22 -9.78 -15.21
N ALA A 322 22.48 -9.37 -15.36
CA ALA A 322 23.65 -10.06 -14.83
C ALA A 322 23.59 -10.23 -13.30
N CYS A 323 22.99 -9.27 -12.57
CA CYS A 323 22.76 -9.43 -11.13
C CYS A 323 21.97 -10.70 -10.79
N HIS A 324 21.06 -11.16 -11.67
CA HIS A 324 20.27 -12.38 -11.42
C HIS A 324 21.12 -13.67 -11.46
N GLU A 325 22.32 -13.66 -12.04
CA GLU A 325 23.22 -14.82 -12.04
C GLU A 325 23.78 -15.13 -10.64
N HIS A 326 23.89 -14.11 -9.80
CA HIS A 326 24.47 -14.19 -8.46
C HIS A 326 23.46 -13.87 -7.36
N ARG A 327 22.17 -13.81 -7.71
CA ARG A 327 21.04 -13.55 -6.80
C ARG A 327 20.01 -14.67 -6.91
N PRO A 328 19.16 -14.87 -5.89
CA PRO A 328 18.09 -15.86 -5.98
C PRO A 328 17.10 -15.48 -7.08
N GLU A 329 16.37 -16.47 -7.59
CA GLU A 329 15.18 -16.21 -8.40
C GLU A 329 14.22 -15.29 -7.63
N LEU A 330 13.58 -14.37 -8.34
CA LEU A 330 12.67 -13.39 -7.77
C LEU A 330 11.23 -13.72 -8.18
N ALA A 331 10.29 -13.58 -7.25
CA ALA A 331 8.88 -13.74 -7.53
C ALA A 331 8.39 -12.76 -8.61
N MET A 332 7.44 -13.23 -9.42
CA MET A 332 6.87 -12.49 -10.54
C MET A 332 5.44 -12.08 -10.25
N VAL A 333 5.10 -10.87 -10.67
CA VAL A 333 3.72 -10.37 -10.74
C VAL A 333 3.08 -10.83 -12.06
N ASP A 334 3.82 -10.72 -13.16
CA ASP A 334 3.45 -11.22 -14.49
C ASP A 334 4.71 -11.70 -15.21
N SER A 335 4.93 -13.02 -15.22
CA SER A 335 6.10 -13.64 -15.85
C SER A 335 6.11 -13.46 -17.37
N GLY A 336 4.94 -13.43 -18.03
CA GLY A 336 4.82 -13.25 -19.47
C GLY A 336 5.25 -11.86 -19.95
N LYS A 337 5.23 -10.87 -19.04
CA LYS A 337 5.71 -9.50 -19.30
C LYS A 337 7.02 -9.16 -18.60
N GLY A 338 7.62 -10.11 -17.86
CA GLY A 338 8.83 -9.85 -17.08
C GLY A 338 8.61 -8.89 -15.90
N ILE A 339 7.37 -8.74 -15.40
CA ILE A 339 7.06 -7.86 -14.27
C ILE A 339 7.39 -8.61 -12.98
N THR A 340 8.46 -8.19 -12.32
CA THR A 340 8.93 -8.80 -11.07
C THR A 340 8.27 -8.19 -9.83
N ASN A 341 8.45 -8.80 -8.67
CA ASN A 341 8.07 -8.26 -7.37
C ASN A 341 8.69 -6.87 -7.07
N PHE A 342 9.79 -6.51 -7.74
CA PHE A 342 10.44 -5.20 -7.60
C PHE A 342 10.00 -4.17 -8.64
N HIS A 343 9.09 -4.52 -9.55
CA HIS A 343 8.66 -3.61 -10.62
C HIS A 343 7.99 -2.35 -10.06
N SER A 344 6.97 -2.50 -9.22
CA SER A 344 6.35 -1.42 -8.45
C SER A 344 6.07 -1.84 -7.00
N PRO A 345 6.23 -0.93 -6.02
CA PRO A 345 6.05 -1.22 -4.60
C PRO A 345 4.59 -1.51 -4.21
N ASN A 346 3.65 -1.29 -5.13
CA ASN A 346 2.22 -1.51 -4.92
C ASN A 346 1.72 -2.83 -5.53
N ASP A 347 2.54 -3.54 -6.29
CA ASP A 347 2.09 -4.72 -7.03
C ASP A 347 1.91 -5.92 -6.09
N VAL A 348 2.75 -6.02 -5.05
CA VAL A 348 2.73 -7.09 -4.05
C VAL A 348 2.48 -6.49 -2.67
N ILE A 349 1.20 -6.43 -2.29
CA ILE A 349 0.75 -5.86 -1.01
C ILE A 349 0.56 -6.98 0.01
N VAL A 350 1.22 -6.90 1.17
CA VAL A 350 1.33 -8.00 2.16
C VAL A 350 -0.01 -8.65 2.54
N ASP A 351 -1.06 -7.86 2.76
CA ASP A 351 -2.38 -8.35 3.22
C ASP A 351 -3.18 -9.08 2.14
N ALA A 352 -2.84 -8.91 0.86
CA ALA A 352 -3.42 -9.66 -0.25
C ALA A 352 -2.48 -10.79 -0.73
N SER A 353 -1.19 -10.49 -0.84
CA SER A 353 -0.17 -11.40 -1.38
C SER A 353 0.12 -12.58 -0.47
N MET A 354 0.17 -12.39 0.86
CA MET A 354 0.42 -13.49 1.79
C MET A 354 -0.72 -14.51 1.80
N PRO A 355 -2.00 -14.13 1.92
CA PRO A 355 -3.10 -15.09 1.77
C PRO A 355 -3.13 -15.79 0.40
N ALA A 356 -2.81 -15.08 -0.68
CA ALA A 356 -2.74 -15.68 -2.02
C ALA A 356 -1.64 -16.74 -2.12
N MET A 357 -0.44 -16.43 -1.62
CA MET A 357 0.69 -17.38 -1.54
C MET A 357 0.34 -18.60 -0.68
N ILE A 358 -0.28 -18.38 0.49
CA ILE A 358 -0.67 -19.46 1.40
C ILE A 358 -1.74 -20.37 0.78
N ARG A 359 -2.75 -19.79 0.13
CA ARG A 359 -3.79 -20.53 -0.60
C ARG A 359 -3.22 -21.37 -1.75
N ASN A 360 -2.15 -20.90 -2.39
CA ASN A 360 -1.45 -21.58 -3.48
C ASN A 360 -0.40 -22.59 -2.98
N GLY A 361 -0.60 -23.18 -1.79
CA GLY A 361 0.28 -24.23 -1.27
C GLY A 361 1.64 -23.70 -0.81
N GLY A 362 1.70 -22.42 -0.44
CA GLY A 362 2.93 -21.75 -0.05
C GLY A 362 3.77 -21.29 -1.23
N LYS A 363 3.19 -21.05 -2.41
CA LYS A 363 3.93 -20.82 -3.65
C LYS A 363 3.60 -19.51 -4.33
N MET A 364 4.56 -18.99 -5.08
CA MET A 364 4.41 -17.84 -5.98
C MET A 364 4.98 -18.16 -7.36
N TYR A 365 4.63 -17.37 -8.36
CA TYR A 365 5.11 -17.56 -9.73
C TYR A 365 6.56 -17.10 -9.88
N GLY A 366 7.40 -17.96 -10.48
CA GLY A 366 8.77 -17.65 -10.89
C GLY A 366 8.86 -17.11 -12.31
N ALA A 367 10.09 -16.88 -12.77
CA ALA A 367 10.37 -16.33 -14.10
C ALA A 367 9.94 -17.27 -15.24
N ASP A 368 9.94 -18.58 -14.97
CA ASP A 368 9.46 -19.62 -15.88
C ASP A 368 7.93 -19.78 -15.91
N GLY A 369 7.19 -18.92 -15.19
CA GLY A 369 5.73 -18.97 -15.09
C GLY A 369 5.19 -20.12 -14.25
N ARG A 370 6.03 -20.80 -13.45
CA ARG A 370 5.63 -21.92 -12.58
C ARG A 370 5.59 -21.51 -11.12
N LEU A 371 4.74 -22.20 -10.35
CA LEU A 371 4.63 -22.02 -8.91
C LEU A 371 5.81 -22.67 -8.18
N LYS A 372 6.50 -21.91 -7.33
CA LYS A 372 7.69 -22.34 -6.57
C LYS A 372 7.57 -22.00 -5.10
N ASP A 373 8.23 -22.79 -4.26
CA ASP A 373 8.39 -22.47 -2.84
C ASP A 373 9.16 -21.14 -2.70
N VAL A 374 8.80 -20.36 -1.69
CA VAL A 374 9.21 -18.97 -1.59
C VAL A 374 9.60 -18.58 -0.17
N LYS A 375 10.67 -17.79 -0.07
CA LYS A 375 11.01 -17.01 1.12
C LYS A 375 10.22 -15.70 1.06
N ALA A 376 9.20 -15.59 1.88
CA ALA A 376 8.35 -14.41 2.03
C ALA A 376 9.00 -13.42 2.99
N VAL A 377 9.79 -12.48 2.46
CA VAL A 377 10.48 -11.49 3.27
C VAL A 377 9.50 -10.40 3.70
N MET A 378 9.34 -10.25 5.01
CA MET A 378 8.59 -9.21 5.69
C MET A 378 9.50 -8.62 6.77
N PRO A 379 10.27 -7.56 6.47
CA PRO A 379 11.32 -7.09 7.38
C PRO A 379 10.81 -6.76 8.78
N GLU A 380 9.65 -6.12 8.87
CA GLU A 380 9.04 -5.73 10.14
C GLU A 380 8.41 -6.94 10.86
N SER A 381 8.86 -7.24 12.08
CA SER A 381 8.43 -8.44 12.79
C SER A 381 7.09 -8.30 13.52
N THR A 382 6.56 -7.09 13.75
CA THR A 382 5.27 -6.85 14.46
C THR A 382 4.17 -7.79 13.97
N PHE A 383 3.96 -7.86 12.66
CA PHE A 383 2.89 -8.67 12.05
C PHE A 383 3.37 -9.82 11.16
N ALA A 384 4.67 -10.03 11.00
CA ALA A 384 5.19 -11.11 10.15
C ALA A 384 4.95 -12.51 10.76
N ARG A 385 5.01 -12.59 12.10
CA ARG A 385 4.98 -13.85 12.87
C ARG A 385 3.70 -14.66 12.67
N ILE A 386 2.55 -14.00 12.56
CA ILE A 386 1.25 -14.67 12.37
C ILE A 386 1.20 -15.45 11.05
N TYR A 387 1.87 -14.97 10.01
CA TYR A 387 1.93 -15.67 8.73
C TYR A 387 2.84 -16.90 8.81
N GLN A 388 3.96 -16.82 9.53
CA GLN A 388 4.81 -17.98 9.74
C GLN A 388 4.05 -19.10 10.47
N GLU A 389 3.25 -18.74 11.47
CA GLU A 389 2.44 -19.70 12.21
C GLU A 389 1.41 -20.40 11.30
N MET A 390 0.73 -19.64 10.45
CA MET A 390 -0.20 -20.21 9.47
C MET A 390 0.50 -21.12 8.45
N ILE A 391 1.70 -20.75 7.99
CA ILE A 391 2.51 -21.59 7.10
C ILE A 391 2.88 -22.90 7.78
N ASN A 392 3.36 -22.86 9.03
CA ASN A 392 3.70 -24.06 9.80
C ASN A 392 2.48 -24.96 9.99
N PHE A 393 1.34 -24.37 10.34
CA PHE A 393 0.07 -25.08 10.48
C PHE A 393 -0.32 -25.80 9.19
N CYS A 394 -0.30 -25.11 8.04
CA CYS A 394 -0.63 -25.69 6.75
C CYS A 394 0.36 -26.78 6.31
N LYS A 395 1.66 -26.61 6.60
CA LYS A 395 2.65 -27.67 6.34
C LYS A 395 2.29 -28.95 7.09
N TRP A 396 1.95 -28.83 8.38
CA TRP A 396 1.67 -29.98 9.22
C TRP A 396 0.32 -30.63 8.93
N HIS A 397 -0.74 -29.82 8.80
CA HIS A 397 -2.14 -30.27 8.69
C HIS A 397 -2.67 -30.35 7.25
N GLY A 398 -1.90 -29.88 6.26
CA GLY A 398 -2.37 -29.70 4.89
C GLY A 398 -3.16 -28.40 4.70
N ALA A 399 -3.72 -28.23 3.50
CA ALA A 399 -4.53 -27.06 3.17
C ALA A 399 -5.84 -27.01 3.98
N PHE A 400 -6.34 -25.79 4.24
CA PHE A 400 -7.69 -25.63 4.79
C PHE A 400 -8.76 -26.19 3.86
N ASP A 401 -9.80 -26.82 4.43
CA ASP A 401 -10.96 -27.30 3.68
C ASP A 401 -12.14 -26.31 3.80
N PRO A 402 -12.51 -25.58 2.72
CA PRO A 402 -13.63 -24.64 2.74
C PRO A 402 -14.98 -25.26 3.10
N LYS A 403 -15.17 -26.57 2.85
CA LYS A 403 -16.41 -27.30 3.14
C LYS A 403 -16.67 -27.42 4.64
N THR A 404 -15.61 -27.63 5.42
CA THR A 404 -15.72 -27.99 6.84
C THR A 404 -15.17 -26.92 7.77
N MET A 405 -14.24 -26.07 7.32
CA MET A 405 -13.62 -25.05 8.17
C MET A 405 -14.65 -24.10 8.80
N GLY A 406 -14.35 -23.64 10.02
CA GLY A 406 -15.12 -22.63 10.73
C GLY A 406 -15.05 -21.24 10.07
N THR A 407 -15.21 -20.20 10.89
CA THR A 407 -15.07 -18.81 10.48
C THR A 407 -14.36 -18.02 11.58
N VAL A 408 -13.55 -17.03 11.18
CA VAL A 408 -12.85 -16.11 12.08
C VAL A 408 -13.30 -14.70 11.70
N PRO A 409 -14.32 -14.14 12.38
CA PRO A 409 -14.70 -12.74 12.29
C PRO A 409 -13.60 -11.83 12.85
N ASN A 410 -13.67 -10.53 12.54
CA ASN A 410 -12.75 -9.53 13.05
C ASN A 410 -13.51 -8.32 13.63
N VAL A 411 -13.22 -8.00 14.88
CA VAL A 411 -13.53 -6.70 15.48
C VAL A 411 -12.24 -5.89 15.53
N GLY A 412 -12.14 -4.84 14.73
CA GLY A 412 -10.90 -4.09 14.52
C GLY A 412 -10.94 -2.69 15.09
N LEU A 413 -9.92 -2.33 15.87
CA LEU A 413 -9.65 -0.94 16.26
C LEU A 413 -9.20 -0.16 15.01
N MET A 414 -9.91 0.92 14.68
CA MET A 414 -9.53 1.78 13.54
C MET A 414 -10.08 3.21 13.59
N ALA A 415 -10.96 3.50 14.56
CA ALA A 415 -11.58 4.81 14.69
C ALA A 415 -10.51 5.90 14.85
N GLN A 416 -10.74 7.08 14.28
CA GLN A 416 -9.88 8.26 14.48
C GLN A 416 -8.41 8.04 14.10
N GLN A 417 -8.17 7.27 13.03
CA GLN A 417 -6.81 7.01 12.52
C GLN A 417 -5.93 6.27 13.54
N ALA A 418 -6.51 5.33 14.27
CA ALA A 418 -5.80 4.55 15.29
C ALA A 418 -4.51 3.90 14.76
N GLU A 419 -3.49 3.90 15.63
CA GLU A 419 -2.20 3.21 15.44
C GLU A 419 -1.47 3.68 14.18
N GLU A 420 -0.92 2.78 13.35
CA GLU A 420 -0.07 3.15 12.21
C GLU A 420 -0.82 3.78 11.02
N TYR A 421 -2.14 3.93 11.10
CA TYR A 421 -2.93 4.59 10.07
C TYR A 421 -2.80 6.13 10.10
N GLY A 422 -2.44 6.71 11.25
CA GLY A 422 -2.14 8.14 11.45
C GLY A 422 -0.68 8.49 11.15
#